data_AF-A0A9E3V150-F1
#
_entry.id   AF-A0A9E3V150-F1
#
_cell.length_a   1.000
_cell.length_b   1.000
_cell.length_c   1.000
_cell.angle_alpha   90.00
_cell.angle_beta   90.00
_cell.angle_gamma   90.00
#
_symmetry.space_group_name_H-M   'P 1'
#
loop_
_entity.id
_entity.type
_entity.pdbx_description
1 polymer ?
#
loop_
_entity_poly.entity_id
_entity_poly.type
_entity_poly.pdbx_seq_one_letter_code
_entity_poly.pdbx_strand_id
1 'polypeptide(L)'
;MLIKDQTASVRPIETAEDLAETRLEAVGYVFHGVLPQNNGKRTGRAGTNLLHFARCPKLDKVGEREAKIWFRTIRIAKQHLDATVGVNRWKWCKICEREITQKILNEQ
;
A
#
# COMPACT_ATOMS: atom_id res chain seq x y z
N MET A 1 13.27 -13.56 22.95
CA MET A 1 12.20 -12.57 22.77
C MET A 1 11.46 -12.94 21.50
N LEU A 2 10.17 -13.26 21.61
CA LEU A 2 9.37 -13.92 20.58
C LEU A 2 9.32 -13.09 19.28
N ILE A 3 9.76 -13.70 18.19
CA ILE A 3 9.53 -13.28 16.81
C ILE A 3 8.02 -13.39 16.59
N LYS A 4 7.28 -12.31 16.87
CA LYS A 4 5.84 -12.24 16.57
C LYS A 4 5.69 -12.27 15.05
N ASP A 5 5.18 -13.39 14.55
CA ASP A 5 4.50 -13.57 13.27
C ASP A 5 5.05 -12.79 12.05
N GLN A 6 6.13 -13.30 11.45
CA GLN A 6 6.54 -12.99 10.07
C GLN A 6 5.64 -13.68 9.00
N THR A 7 4.41 -14.05 9.35
CA THR A 7 3.49 -14.87 8.54
C THR A 7 2.48 -14.06 7.73
N ALA A 8 2.14 -12.84 8.16
CA ALA A 8 1.18 -12.01 7.43
C ALA A 8 1.83 -11.34 6.23
N SER A 9 1.45 -11.74 5.00
CA SER A 9 1.92 -11.08 3.77
C SER A 9 1.09 -9.84 3.38
N VAL A 10 0.00 -9.61 4.12
CA VAL A 10 -0.92 -8.46 4.04
C VAL A 10 -1.27 -8.06 5.47
N ARG A 11 -1.12 -6.78 5.82
CA ARG A 11 -1.40 -6.27 7.18
C ARG A 11 -2.06 -4.89 7.11
N PRO A 12 -3.20 -4.63 7.76
CA PRO A 12 -3.71 -3.26 7.92
C PRO A 12 -2.76 -2.45 8.81
N ILE A 13 -2.58 -1.17 8.48
CA ILE A 13 -1.84 -0.21 9.30
C ILE A 13 -2.88 0.63 10.03
N GLU A 14 -3.04 0.41 11.33
CA GLU A 14 -4.11 1.02 12.13
C GLU A 14 -3.61 2.23 12.93
N THR A 15 -2.33 2.22 13.30
CA THR A 15 -1.72 3.26 14.14
C THR A 15 -0.52 3.95 13.45
N ALA A 16 -0.10 5.09 14.00
CA ALA A 16 1.14 5.75 13.56
C ALA A 16 2.39 4.92 13.89
N GLU A 17 2.34 4.14 14.98
CA GLU A 17 3.39 3.20 15.39
C GLU A 17 3.52 2.06 14.37
N ASP A 18 2.41 1.49 13.91
CA ASP A 18 2.41 0.48 12.84
C ASP A 18 3.07 0.98 11.56
N LEU A 19 2.83 2.25 11.21
CA LEU A 19 3.44 2.88 10.04
C LEU A 19 4.94 3.09 10.27
N ALA A 20 5.35 3.51 11.46
CA ALA A 20 6.75 3.70 11.82
C ALA A 20 7.52 2.37 11.76
N GLU A 21 6.96 1.29 12.31
CA GLU A 21 7.53 -0.06 12.21
C GLU A 21 7.66 -0.51 10.75
N THR A 22 6.60 -0.34 9.96
CA THR A 22 6.60 -0.65 8.53
C THR A 22 7.69 0.10 7.76
N ARG A 23 7.98 1.34 8.16
CA ARG A 23 9.04 2.16 7.56
C ARG A 23 10.43 1.71 7.98
N LEU A 24 10.61 1.28 9.23
CA LEU A 24 11.88 0.75 9.74
C LEU A 24 12.29 -0.52 9.02
N GLU A 25 11.33 -1.38 8.66
CA GLU A 25 11.61 -2.57 7.86
C GLU A 25 12.05 -2.24 6.42
N ALA A 26 11.66 -1.07 5.90
CA ALA A 26 11.98 -0.57 4.55
C ALA A 26 11.67 -1.53 3.38
N VAL A 27 10.91 -2.59 3.63
CA VAL A 27 10.56 -3.65 2.69
C VAL A 27 9.06 -3.67 2.46
N GLY A 28 8.67 -3.91 1.22
CA GLY A 28 7.27 -4.03 0.83
C GLY A 28 6.62 -2.73 0.37
N TYR A 29 5.31 -2.72 0.41
CA TYR A 29 4.46 -1.74 -0.27
C TYR A 29 3.32 -1.33 0.64
N VAL A 30 2.96 -0.05 0.61
CA VAL A 30 1.86 0.50 1.40
C VAL A 30 0.83 1.07 0.46
N PHE A 31 -0.38 0.52 0.50
CA PHE A 31 -1.55 1.15 -0.09
C PHE A 31 -2.09 2.20 0.86
N HIS A 32 -2.51 3.33 0.31
CA HIS A 32 -3.48 4.20 0.96
C HIS A 32 -4.69 4.43 0.05
N GLY A 33 -5.85 4.64 0.64
CA GLY A 33 -7.03 5.08 -0.09
C GLY A 33 -8.34 4.70 0.57
N VAL A 34 -9.38 4.59 -0.24
CA VAL A 34 -10.74 4.26 0.19
C VAL A 34 -11.09 2.87 -0.32
N LEU A 35 -11.30 1.94 0.61
CA LEU A 35 -11.79 0.60 0.31
C LEU A 35 -13.33 0.65 0.12
N PRO A 36 -13.88 -0.09 -0.86
CA PRO A 36 -15.33 -0.23 -0.96
C PRO A 36 -15.88 -0.93 0.29
N GLN A 37 -16.88 -0.34 0.92
CA GLN A 37 -17.63 -0.99 2.00
C GLN A 37 -18.69 -1.93 1.40
N ASN A 38 -18.94 -3.07 2.06
CA ASN A 38 -19.88 -4.13 1.66
C ASN A 38 -21.33 -3.67 1.37
N ASN A 39 -21.68 -2.40 1.59
CA ASN A 39 -23.02 -1.85 1.40
C ASN A 39 -23.14 -0.82 0.25
N GLY A 40 -22.28 -0.93 -0.77
CA GLY A 40 -22.54 -0.38 -2.11
C GLY A 40 -22.46 1.14 -2.31
N LYS A 41 -22.15 1.94 -1.28
CA LYS A 41 -22.08 3.41 -1.41
C LYS A 41 -20.82 4.01 -0.80
N ARG A 42 -19.66 3.73 -1.40
CA ARG A 42 -18.51 4.65 -1.45
C ARG A 42 -17.44 4.10 -2.40
N THR A 43 -17.61 4.37 -3.69
CA THR A 43 -16.50 4.29 -4.64
C THR A 43 -15.64 5.54 -4.45
N GLY A 44 -14.49 5.42 -3.79
CA GLY A 44 -13.52 6.50 -3.70
C GLY A 44 -13.17 7.05 -5.09
N ARG A 45 -12.92 8.36 -5.21
CA ARG A 45 -12.46 8.95 -6.48
C ARG A 45 -11.16 8.24 -6.92
N ALA A 46 -11.03 7.92 -8.20
CA ALA A 46 -9.88 7.23 -8.80
C ALA A 46 -8.49 7.94 -8.65
N GLY A 47 -8.42 9.02 -7.87
CA GLY A 47 -7.20 9.73 -7.50
C GLY A 47 -6.71 9.50 -6.07
N THR A 48 -7.46 8.81 -5.21
CA THR A 48 -7.13 8.64 -3.78
C THR A 48 -6.52 7.28 -3.43
N ASN A 49 -6.57 6.32 -4.35
CA ASN A 49 -6.12 4.94 -4.13
C ASN A 49 -4.71 4.78 -4.70
N LEU A 50 -3.70 4.97 -3.86
CA LEU A 50 -2.30 4.94 -4.28
C LEU A 50 -1.53 3.82 -3.60
N LEU A 51 -0.68 3.14 -4.37
CA LEU A 51 0.33 2.23 -3.87
C LEU A 51 1.69 2.95 -3.79
N HIS A 52 2.40 2.73 -2.69
CA HIS A 52 3.70 3.31 -2.40
C HIS A 52 4.70 2.20 -2.06
N PHE A 53 5.99 2.47 -2.24
CA PHE A 53 6.99 1.73 -1.48
C PHE A 53 6.85 2.07 0.02
N ALA A 54 7.14 1.11 0.90
CA ALA A 54 7.11 1.36 2.35
C ALA A 54 8.01 2.53 2.79
N ARG A 55 9.10 2.79 2.06
CA ARG A 55 10.02 3.91 2.29
C ARG A 55 9.56 5.26 1.70
N CYS A 56 8.39 5.34 1.07
CA CYS A 56 7.99 6.56 0.36
C CYS A 56 7.76 7.72 1.33
N PRO A 57 8.41 8.89 1.14
CA PRO A 57 8.25 10.04 2.03
C PRO A 57 6.86 10.68 1.95
N LYS A 58 6.04 10.33 0.94
CA LYS A 58 4.65 10.80 0.88
C LYS A 58 3.75 10.12 1.90
N LEU A 59 4.16 9.00 2.49
CA LEU A 59 3.37 8.30 3.50
C LEU A 59 3.17 9.13 4.78
N ASP A 60 4.08 10.05 5.08
CA ASP A 60 3.97 10.95 6.26
C ASP A 60 2.86 11.99 6.11
N LYS A 61 2.36 12.20 4.89
CA LYS A 61 1.33 13.20 4.57
C LYS A 61 -0.05 12.59 4.39
N VAL A 62 -0.19 11.29 4.65
CA VAL A 62 -1.41 10.54 4.41
C VAL A 62 -2.34 10.73 5.60
N GLY A 63 -3.56 11.17 5.34
CA GLY A 63 -4.54 11.41 6.39
C GLY A 63 -4.93 10.13 7.12
N GLU A 64 -5.32 10.26 8.39
CA GLU A 64 -5.80 9.14 9.22
C GLU A 64 -7.12 8.53 8.72
N ARG A 65 -7.91 9.31 7.97
CA ARG A 65 -9.22 8.89 7.44
C ARG A 65 -9.15 7.91 6.28
N GLU A 66 -7.96 7.68 5.73
CA GLU A 66 -7.73 6.76 4.62
C GLU A 66 -7.23 5.41 5.14
N ALA A 67 -7.75 4.32 4.57
CA ALA A 67 -7.30 2.98 4.87
C ALA A 67 -5.85 2.83 4.44
N LYS A 68 -5.03 2.21 5.28
CA LYS A 68 -3.63 1.90 5.00
C LYS A 68 -3.42 0.40 5.11
N ILE A 69 -2.79 -0.19 4.10
CA ILE A 69 -2.52 -1.63 4.06
C ILE A 69 -1.08 -1.86 3.61
N TRP A 70 -0.32 -2.59 4.40
CA TRP A 70 1.01 -3.06 4.03
C TRP A 70 0.94 -4.41 3.31
N PHE A 71 1.82 -4.58 2.32
CA PHE A 71 2.00 -5.78 1.54
C PHE A 71 3.49 -6.13 1.46
N ARG A 72 3.82 -7.40 1.67
CA ARG A 72 5.21 -7.86 1.59
C ARG A 72 5.79 -7.82 0.17
N THR A 73 4.99 -8.14 -0.85
CA THR A 73 5.43 -8.20 -2.25
C THR A 73 4.45 -7.51 -3.19
N ILE A 74 4.93 -7.08 -4.37
CA ILE A 74 4.08 -6.44 -5.37
C ILE A 74 3.03 -7.39 -5.94
N ARG A 75 3.35 -8.68 -6.06
CA ARG A 75 2.41 -9.69 -6.56
C ARG A 75 1.17 -9.77 -5.65
N ILE A 76 1.40 -9.77 -4.33
CA ILE A 76 0.33 -9.83 -3.34
C ILE A 76 -0.46 -8.52 -3.32
N ALA A 77 0.23 -7.37 -3.36
CA ALA A 77 -0.42 -6.07 -3.45
C ALA A 77 -1.35 -5.99 -4.68
N LYS A 78 -0.87 -6.38 -5.86
CA LYS A 78 -1.67 -6.37 -7.09
C LYS A 78 -2.90 -7.26 -6.99
N GLN A 79 -2.73 -8.52 -6.57
CA GLN A 79 -3.84 -9.47 -6.44
C GLN A 79 -4.90 -8.96 -5.46
N HIS A 80 -4.47 -8.46 -4.30
CA HIS A 80 -5.38 -7.95 -3.28
C HIS A 80 -6.10 -6.67 -3.74
N LEU A 81 -5.39 -5.72 -4.33
CA LEU A 81 -5.98 -4.45 -4.76
C LEU A 81 -6.90 -4.62 -5.97
N ASP A 82 -6.57 -5.49 -6.92
CA ASP A 82 -7.45 -5.79 -8.05
C ASP A 82 -8.75 -6.47 -7.60
N ALA A 83 -8.68 -7.36 -6.59
CA ALA A 83 -9.86 -8.02 -6.03
C ALA A 83 -10.70 -7.08 -5.16
N THR A 84 -10.06 -6.25 -4.32
CA THR A 84 -10.76 -5.42 -3.33
C THR A 84 -11.19 -4.07 -3.89
N VAL A 85 -10.31 -3.38 -4.63
CA VAL A 85 -10.54 -2.02 -5.14
C VAL A 85 -11.01 -2.05 -6.59
N GLY A 86 -10.61 -3.07 -7.35
CA GLY A 86 -10.92 -3.24 -8.76
C GLY A 86 -9.73 -2.94 -9.66
N VAL A 87 -9.66 -3.65 -10.79
CA VAL A 87 -8.64 -3.44 -11.82
C VAL A 87 -8.70 -1.99 -12.31
N ASN A 88 -7.54 -1.33 -12.45
CA ASN A 88 -7.40 0.08 -12.84
C ASN A 88 -8.04 1.11 -11.88
N ARG A 89 -8.44 0.70 -10.65
CA ARG A 89 -9.01 1.60 -9.63
C ARG A 89 -8.01 2.05 -8.56
N TRP A 90 -6.75 1.64 -8.72
CA TRP A 90 -5.61 2.07 -7.92
C TRP A 90 -4.44 2.31 -8.87
N LYS A 91 -3.46 3.09 -8.43
CA LYS A 91 -2.25 3.37 -9.21
C LYS A 91 -1.05 3.60 -8.30
N TRP A 92 0.14 3.65 -8.87
CA TRP A 92 1.32 4.04 -8.12
C TRP A 92 1.32 5.52 -7.75
N CYS A 93 1.88 5.84 -6.60
CA CYS A 93 2.30 7.19 -6.29
C CYS A 93 3.31 7.68 -7.35
N LYS A 94 3.15 8.91 -7.86
CA LYS A 94 4.04 9.47 -8.90
C LYS A 94 5.54 9.41 -8.57
N ILE A 95 5.92 9.45 -7.29
CA ILE A 95 7.32 9.30 -6.88
C ILE A 95 7.75 7.84 -7.01
N CYS A 96 6.98 6.92 -6.42
CA CYS A 96 7.26 5.48 -6.51
C CYS A 96 7.19 4.96 -7.95
N GLU A 97 6.27 5.47 -8.76
CA GLU A 97 6.12 5.13 -10.18
C GLU A 97 7.42 5.40 -10.96
N ARG A 98 8.07 6.53 -10.71
CA ARG A 98 9.38 6.85 -11.33
C ARG A 98 10.46 5.85 -10.92
N GLU A 99 10.46 5.42 -9.66
CA GLU A 99 11.41 4.43 -9.14
C GLU A 99 11.13 3.01 -9.67
N ILE A 100 9.87 2.65 -9.89
CA ILE A 100 9.46 1.34 -10.41
C ILE A 100 9.88 1.18 -11.85
N THR A 101 9.65 2.20 -12.67
CA THR A 101 10.10 2.18 -14.06
C THR A 101 11.61 1.96 -14.11
N GLN A 102 12.38 2.59 -13.22
CA GLN A 102 13.84 2.38 -13.15
C GLN A 102 14.23 0.98 -12.65
N LYS A 103 13.56 0.42 -11.64
CA LYS A 103 13.84 -0.94 -11.16
C LYS A 103 13.44 -2.03 -12.15
N ILE A 104 12.26 -1.93 -12.76
CA ILE A 104 11.80 -2.89 -13.78
C ILE A 104 12.68 -2.81 -15.05
N LEU A 105 13.16 -1.62 -15.42
CA LEU A 105 14.09 -1.46 -16.54
C LEU A 105 15.51 -2.00 -16.24
N ASN A 106 15.94 -2.01 -14.97
CA ASN A 106 17.25 -2.51 -14.55
C ASN A 106 17.26 -4.02 -14.22
N GLU A 107 16.10 -4.67 -14.17
CA GLU A 107 15.94 -6.13 -13.98
C GLU A 107 15.73 -6.87 -15.32
N GLN A 108 16.02 -6.24 -16.47
CA GLN A 108 16.09 -6.90 -17.79
C GLN A 108 17.49 -7.43 -18.11
#